data_AF-A0A510IEE4-F1
#
_entry.id   AF-A0A510IEE4-F1
#
_cell.length_a   1.000
_cell.length_b   1.000
_cell.length_c   1.000
_cell.angle_alpha   90.00
_cell.angle_beta   90.00
_cell.angle_gamma   90.00
#
_symmetry.space_group_name_H-M   'P 1'
#
loop_
_entity.id
_entity.type
_entity.pdbx_description
1 polymer ?
#
loop_
_entity_poly.entity_id
_entity_poly.type
_entity_poly.pdbx_seq_one_letter_code
_entity_poly.pdbx_strand_id
1 'polypeptide(L)'
;MNDQILVEIRDSLRELKALATPAIYVNADCFTPEQEQDLKDSLSKVNGGMLVSNPPAEALALKQKLFNGLNTKREVLDIVNAINALAIANTDVLHVMVEFAGHVNGLGVRVNHVATNYDTSNRTHLMNVCVYLDEEDALQELLAAESQLTELIIEAREEAEAKAEVEA
;
A
#
# COMPACT_ATOMS: atom_id res chain seq x y z
N MET A 1 9.57 -26.77 -31.76
CA MET A 1 8.67 -25.89 -30.98
C MET A 1 7.76 -25.22 -31.99
N ASN A 2 6.45 -25.37 -31.85
CA ASN A 2 5.51 -25.07 -32.94
C ASN A 2 5.24 -23.56 -32.97
N ASP A 3 5.49 -22.87 -34.09
CA ASP A 3 5.35 -21.41 -34.20
C ASP A 3 3.93 -20.92 -33.84
N GLN A 4 2.93 -21.78 -34.05
CA GLN A 4 1.55 -21.57 -33.64
C GLN A 4 1.40 -21.32 -32.12
N ILE A 5 2.11 -22.10 -31.30
CA ILE A 5 2.05 -22.02 -29.84
C ILE A 5 2.68 -20.69 -29.36
N LEU A 6 3.72 -20.22 -30.04
CA LEU A 6 4.37 -18.95 -29.70
C LEU A 6 3.51 -17.73 -30.05
N VAL A 7 2.68 -17.84 -31.09
CA VAL A 7 1.69 -16.81 -31.44
C VAL A 7 0.56 -16.78 -30.41
N GLU A 8 0.02 -17.93 -30.05
CA GLU A 8 -1.06 -18.03 -29.04
C GLU A 8 -0.60 -17.49 -27.68
N ILE A 9 0.60 -17.82 -27.22
CA ILE A 9 1.16 -17.27 -25.98
C ILE A 9 1.30 -15.76 -26.05
N ARG A 10 1.74 -15.21 -27.19
CA ARG A 10 1.90 -13.76 -27.37
C ARG A 10 0.55 -13.04 -27.31
N ASP A 11 -0.47 -13.61 -27.94
CA ASP A 11 -1.80 -13.02 -27.99
C ASP A 11 -2.49 -13.09 -26.63
N SER A 12 -2.38 -14.21 -25.91
CA SER A 12 -2.88 -14.33 -24.53
C SER A 12 -2.20 -13.35 -23.57
N LEU A 13 -0.88 -13.13 -23.71
CA LEU A 13 -0.17 -12.12 -22.91
C LEU A 13 -0.63 -10.69 -23.23
N ARG A 14 -1.01 -10.42 -24.48
CA ARG A 14 -1.51 -9.11 -24.90
C ARG A 14 -2.90 -8.83 -24.34
N GLU A 15 -3.76 -9.84 -24.30
CA GLU A 15 -5.08 -9.78 -23.67
C GLU A 15 -4.98 -9.61 -22.15
N LEU A 16 -4.11 -10.38 -21.48
CA LEU A 16 -3.85 -10.22 -20.05
C LEU A 16 -3.30 -8.83 -19.74
N LYS A 17 -2.45 -8.26 -20.60
CA LYS A 17 -1.96 -6.88 -20.43
C LYS A 17 -3.05 -5.84 -20.63
N ALA A 18 -4.02 -6.08 -21.52
CA ALA A 18 -5.20 -5.22 -21.68
C ALA A 18 -6.12 -5.28 -20.45
N LEU A 19 -6.29 -6.46 -19.85
CA LEU A 19 -7.05 -6.68 -18.60
C LEU A 19 -6.34 -6.14 -17.36
N ALA A 20 -5.01 -6.24 -17.31
CA ALA A 20 -4.16 -5.77 -16.23
C ALA A 20 -3.77 -4.29 -16.38
N THR A 21 -4.16 -3.63 -17.48
CA THR A 21 -4.09 -2.17 -17.54
C THR A 21 -5.11 -1.69 -16.51
N PRO A 22 -4.70 -0.97 -15.45
CA PRO A 22 -5.65 -0.43 -14.51
C PRO A 22 -6.60 0.44 -15.32
N ALA A 23 -7.86 0.04 -15.43
CA ALA A 23 -8.92 0.98 -15.69
C ALA A 23 -8.88 1.92 -14.49
N ILE A 24 -8.07 2.98 -14.59
CA ILE A 24 -8.25 4.16 -13.77
C ILE A 24 -9.65 4.63 -14.18
N TYR A 25 -10.65 4.19 -13.43
CA TYR A 25 -11.96 4.77 -13.45
C TYR A 25 -11.77 6.18 -12.90
N VAL A 26 -11.38 7.09 -13.80
CA VAL A 26 -11.49 8.51 -13.56
C VAL A 26 -13.00 8.73 -13.47
N ASN A 27 -13.51 8.94 -12.26
CA ASN A 27 -14.89 9.39 -12.09
C ASN A 27 -15.06 10.61 -13.01
N ALA A 28 -15.90 10.45 -14.04
CA ALA A 28 -16.12 11.45 -15.09
C ALA A 28 -16.79 12.73 -14.55
N ASP A 29 -17.14 12.77 -13.27
CA ASP A 29 -17.76 13.91 -12.60
C ASP A 29 -16.75 15.00 -12.18
N CYS A 30 -15.44 14.80 -12.43
CA CYS A 30 -14.39 15.75 -12.00
C CYS A 30 -13.75 16.60 -13.12
N PHE A 31 -14.14 16.46 -14.39
CA PHE A 31 -13.54 17.22 -15.49
C PHE A 31 -14.58 17.92 -16.35
N THR A 32 -14.34 19.19 -16.66
CA THR A 32 -15.14 19.88 -17.69
C THR A 32 -14.76 19.34 -19.08
N PRO A 33 -15.66 19.38 -20.07
CA PRO A 33 -15.36 18.92 -21.43
C PRO A 33 -14.12 19.59 -22.05
N GLU A 34 -13.82 20.82 -21.63
CA GLU A 34 -12.64 21.58 -22.04
C GLU A 34 -11.34 20.97 -21.46
N GLN A 35 -11.35 20.52 -20.20
CA GLN A 35 -10.20 19.87 -19.57
C GLN A 35 -9.90 18.50 -20.17
N GLU A 36 -10.93 17.76 -20.59
CA GLU A 36 -10.75 16.48 -21.27
C GLU A 36 -10.15 16.66 -22.68
N GLN A 37 -10.58 17.70 -23.40
CA GLN A 37 -10.05 18.02 -24.72
C GLN A 37 -8.60 18.48 -24.67
N ASP A 38 -8.25 19.33 -23.69
CA ASP A 38 -6.88 19.82 -23.50
C ASP A 38 -5.90 18.69 -23.10
N LEU A 39 -6.41 17.67 -22.38
CA LEU A 39 -5.67 16.45 -22.08
C LEU A 39 -5.40 15.61 -23.34
N LYS A 40 -6.41 15.43 -24.20
CA LYS A 40 -6.28 14.70 -25.47
C LYS A 40 -5.29 15.40 -26.40
N ASP A 41 -5.33 16.72 -26.46
CA ASP A 41 -4.43 17.53 -27.28
C ASP A 41 -3.00 17.51 -26.72
N SER A 42 -2.82 17.42 -25.40
CA SER A 42 -1.51 17.30 -24.76
C SER A 42 -0.89 15.91 -24.96
N LEU A 43 -1.69 14.84 -24.86
CA LEU A 43 -1.21 13.46 -25.04
C LEU A 43 -0.90 13.13 -26.50
N SER A 44 -1.65 13.69 -27.45
CA SER A 44 -1.37 13.51 -28.88
C SER A 44 0.00 14.09 -29.30
N LYS A 45 0.48 15.13 -28.60
CA LYS A 45 1.81 15.73 -28.81
C LYS A 45 2.96 14.85 -28.28
N VAL A 46 2.69 13.93 -27.34
CA VAL A 46 3.73 13.09 -26.71
C VAL A 46 4.06 11.85 -27.55
N ASN A 47 3.14 11.38 -28.40
CA ASN A 47 3.36 10.19 -29.24
C ASN A 47 4.22 10.44 -30.50
N GLY A 48 4.78 11.64 -30.68
CA GLY A 48 5.44 12.07 -31.92
C GLY A 48 6.96 12.25 -31.89
N GLY A 49 7.64 12.14 -30.75
CA GLY A 49 9.11 12.18 -30.76
C GLY A 49 9.76 12.66 -29.46
N MET A 50 10.76 11.88 -29.07
CA MET A 50 11.99 12.27 -28.35
C MET A 50 11.83 13.00 -27.00
N LEU A 51 12.34 12.32 -25.96
CA LEU A 51 12.67 12.88 -24.66
C LEU A 51 13.46 14.21 -24.78
N VAL A 52 13.29 15.08 -23.78
CA VAL A 52 14.01 16.34 -23.50
C VAL A 52 13.28 17.62 -23.93
N SER A 53 12.31 18.04 -23.11
CA SER A 53 12.20 19.44 -22.69
C SER A 53 11.55 19.47 -21.31
N ASN A 54 12.17 20.13 -20.33
CA ASN A 54 11.59 20.29 -18.99
C ASN A 54 10.15 20.81 -19.12
N PRO A 55 9.16 20.18 -18.46
CA PRO A 55 7.79 20.66 -18.54
C PRO A 55 7.72 22.12 -18.07
N PRO A 56 6.91 22.98 -18.71
CA PRO A 56 6.67 24.33 -18.21
C PRO A 56 6.22 24.24 -16.74
N ALA A 57 6.61 25.22 -15.91
CA ALA A 57 6.40 25.18 -14.46
C ALA A 57 4.93 24.91 -14.08
N GLU A 58 3.98 25.32 -14.91
CA GLU A 58 2.55 25.01 -14.77
C GLU A 58 2.24 23.53 -15.02
N ALA A 59 2.80 22.89 -16.04
CA ALA A 59 2.66 21.45 -16.25
C ALA A 59 3.35 20.63 -15.14
N LEU A 60 4.43 21.15 -14.56
CA LEU A 60 5.13 20.53 -13.44
C LEU A 60 4.34 20.69 -12.12
N ALA A 61 3.70 21.84 -11.92
CA ALA A 61 2.81 22.10 -10.80
C ALA A 61 1.48 21.34 -10.92
N LEU A 62 0.95 21.17 -12.14
CA LEU A 62 -0.25 20.39 -12.42
C LEU A 62 0.05 18.90 -12.29
N LYS A 63 1.24 18.45 -12.72
CA LYS A 63 1.77 17.13 -12.41
C LYS A 63 1.96 16.93 -10.91
N GLN A 64 2.60 17.85 -10.17
CA GLN A 64 2.72 17.75 -8.72
C GLN A 64 1.36 17.76 -8.02
N LYS A 65 0.39 18.57 -8.45
CA LYS A 65 -0.99 18.54 -7.90
C LYS A 65 -1.70 17.21 -8.19
N LEU A 66 -1.56 16.68 -9.41
CA LEU A 66 -2.09 15.36 -9.80
C LEU A 66 -1.43 14.23 -9.01
N PHE A 67 -0.12 14.29 -8.79
CA PHE A 67 0.63 13.28 -8.04
C PHE A 67 0.42 13.40 -6.54
N ASN A 68 0.21 14.59 -5.97
CA ASN A 68 -0.09 14.75 -4.54
C ASN A 68 -1.44 14.12 -4.15
N GLY A 69 -2.45 14.15 -5.04
CA GLY A 69 -3.72 13.45 -4.82
C GLY A 69 -3.66 11.94 -5.09
N LEU A 70 -2.74 11.47 -5.94
CA LEU A 70 -2.46 10.04 -6.14
C LEU A 70 -1.55 9.46 -5.04
N ASN A 71 -0.73 10.30 -4.42
CA ASN A 71 0.25 9.90 -3.42
C ASN A 71 -0.41 9.47 -2.13
N THR A 72 -1.50 10.10 -1.66
CA THR A 72 -2.11 9.74 -0.37
C THR A 72 -2.60 8.29 -0.33
N LYS A 73 -3.24 7.82 -1.40
CA LYS A 73 -3.66 6.40 -1.49
C LYS A 73 -2.47 5.44 -1.59
N ARG A 74 -1.40 5.87 -2.26
CA ARG A 74 -0.17 5.08 -2.39
C ARG A 74 0.58 5.02 -1.06
N GLU A 75 0.70 6.14 -0.35
CA GLU A 75 1.32 6.28 0.96
C GLU A 75 0.58 5.46 2.01
N VAL A 76 -0.75 5.53 2.03
CA VAL A 76 -1.60 4.66 2.88
C VAL A 76 -1.30 3.18 2.59
N LEU A 77 -1.28 2.79 1.31
CA LEU A 77 -1.02 1.41 0.93
C LEU A 77 0.42 0.97 1.26
N ASP A 78 1.39 1.86 1.09
CA ASP A 78 2.79 1.62 1.41
C ASP A 78 2.96 1.35 2.92
N ILE A 79 2.28 2.10 3.79
CA ILE A 79 2.31 1.84 5.25
C ILE A 79 1.56 0.56 5.62
N VAL A 80 0.40 0.29 5.02
CA VAL A 80 -0.32 -0.99 5.21
C VAL A 80 0.60 -2.17 4.86
N ASN A 81 1.36 -2.05 3.77
CA ASN A 81 2.32 -3.05 3.35
C ASN A 81 3.52 -3.15 4.32
N ALA A 82 4.01 -2.03 4.84
CA ALA A 82 5.07 -2.00 5.86
C ALA A 82 4.64 -2.72 7.15
N ILE A 83 3.43 -2.45 7.64
CA ILE A 83 2.85 -3.13 8.81
C ILE A 83 2.75 -4.64 8.57
N ASN A 84 2.27 -5.06 7.40
CA ASN A 84 2.22 -6.49 7.03
C ASN A 84 3.62 -7.13 6.96
N ALA A 85 4.60 -6.41 6.40
CA ALA A 85 5.97 -6.89 6.33
C ALA A 85 6.58 -7.06 7.74
N LEU A 86 6.35 -6.09 8.64
CA LEU A 86 6.74 -6.19 10.05
C LEU A 86 6.08 -7.39 10.73
N ALA A 87 4.79 -7.63 10.50
CA ALA A 87 4.08 -8.77 11.06
C ALA A 87 4.69 -10.12 10.61
N ILE A 88 4.96 -10.26 9.31
CA ILE A 88 5.50 -11.50 8.73
C ILE A 88 6.95 -11.75 9.17
N ALA A 89 7.76 -10.69 9.32
CA ALA A 89 9.17 -10.81 9.65
C ALA A 89 9.46 -11.06 11.14
N ASN A 90 8.49 -10.84 12.04
CA ASN A 90 8.70 -10.86 13.49
C ASN A 90 7.80 -11.86 14.23
N THR A 91 7.42 -12.96 13.55
CA THR A 91 6.57 -14.02 14.13
C THR A 91 7.22 -14.80 15.26
N ASP A 92 8.55 -14.72 15.38
CA ASP A 92 9.36 -15.35 16.42
C ASP A 92 9.24 -14.66 17.78
N VAL A 93 8.96 -13.35 17.78
CA VAL A 93 8.94 -12.53 19.01
C VAL A 93 7.54 -12.07 19.41
N LEU A 94 6.62 -11.91 18.47
CA LEU A 94 5.27 -11.42 18.71
C LEU A 94 4.25 -12.10 17.80
N HIS A 95 3.01 -12.17 18.28
CA HIS A 95 1.87 -12.51 17.43
C HIS A 95 1.20 -11.22 16.94
N VAL A 96 1.54 -10.82 15.72
CA VAL A 96 0.97 -9.66 15.04
C VAL A 96 -0.11 -10.11 14.07
N MET A 97 -1.31 -9.54 14.21
CA MET A 97 -2.49 -9.85 13.42
C MET A 97 -2.94 -8.59 12.69
N VAL A 98 -2.92 -8.65 11.37
CA VAL A 98 -3.38 -7.56 10.50
C VAL A 98 -4.61 -8.03 9.76
N GLU A 99 -5.71 -7.29 9.89
CA GLU A 99 -7.01 -7.64 9.31
C GLU A 99 -7.56 -6.44 8.54
N PHE A 100 -8.02 -6.68 7.31
CA PHE A 100 -8.74 -5.68 6.54
C PHE A 100 -10.24 -5.98 6.50
N ALA A 101 -11.03 -5.07 7.05
CA ALA A 101 -12.48 -5.11 7.10
C ALA A 101 -13.08 -4.28 5.96
N GLY A 102 -13.20 -4.88 4.77
CA GLY A 102 -13.64 -4.17 3.56
C GLY A 102 -15.05 -3.54 3.62
N HIS A 103 -15.93 -4.03 4.50
CA HIS A 103 -17.29 -3.48 4.67
C HIS A 103 -17.33 -2.10 5.36
N VAL A 104 -16.27 -1.76 6.10
CA VAL A 104 -16.08 -0.45 6.75
C VAL A 104 -14.78 0.22 6.31
N ASN A 105 -14.12 -0.34 5.29
CA ASN A 105 -12.81 0.11 4.82
C ASN A 105 -11.77 0.27 5.96
N GLY A 106 -11.80 -0.62 6.96
CA GLY A 106 -10.97 -0.51 8.17
C GLY A 106 -9.80 -1.49 8.19
N LEU A 107 -8.65 -1.06 8.69
CA LEU A 107 -7.50 -1.91 8.99
C LEU A 107 -7.36 -2.10 10.49
N GLY A 108 -7.51 -3.33 10.97
CA GLY A 108 -7.25 -3.72 12.35
C GLY A 108 -5.83 -4.26 12.51
N VAL A 109 -5.08 -3.72 13.49
CA VAL A 109 -3.75 -4.21 13.89
C VAL A 109 -3.81 -4.61 15.35
N ARG A 110 -3.58 -5.90 15.62
CA ARG A 110 -3.60 -6.49 16.97
C ARG A 110 -2.28 -7.19 17.26
N VAL A 111 -1.68 -6.87 18.40
CA VAL A 111 -0.40 -7.44 18.83
C VAL A 111 -0.59 -8.14 20.17
N ASN A 112 -0.11 -9.38 20.24
CA ASN A 112 -0.05 -10.16 21.47
C ASN A 112 1.37 -10.67 21.70
N HIS A 113 1.67 -10.96 22.96
CA HIS A 113 2.93 -11.60 23.34
C HIS A 113 3.04 -13.00 22.69
N VAL A 114 4.24 -13.45 22.33
CA VAL A 114 4.46 -14.77 21.68
C VAL A 114 3.95 -15.95 22.53
N ALA A 115 3.99 -15.82 23.85
CA ALA A 115 3.46 -16.83 24.78
C ALA A 115 1.93 -16.78 24.98
N THR A 116 1.20 -15.93 24.25
CA THR A 116 -0.25 -15.80 24.41
C THR A 116 -0.98 -17.10 24.07
N ASN A 117 -1.78 -17.59 25.01
CA ASN A 117 -2.69 -18.72 24.81
C ASN A 117 -4.03 -18.22 24.22
N TYR A 118 -4.40 -18.72 23.05
CA TYR A 118 -5.64 -18.36 22.37
C TYR A 118 -6.85 -19.19 22.83
N ASP A 119 -6.68 -20.22 23.65
CA ASP A 119 -7.82 -21.01 24.15
C ASP A 119 -8.54 -20.35 25.33
N THR A 120 -7.93 -19.34 25.95
CA THR A 120 -8.51 -18.61 27.08
C THR A 120 -9.16 -17.30 26.65
N SER A 121 -10.22 -16.90 27.36
CA SER A 121 -10.98 -15.68 27.08
C SER A 121 -10.32 -14.40 27.61
N ASN A 122 -9.39 -14.51 28.56
CA ASN A 122 -8.64 -13.38 29.08
C ASN A 122 -7.36 -13.18 28.27
N ARG A 123 -7.49 -12.46 27.16
CA ARG A 123 -6.36 -12.05 26.33
C ARG A 123 -6.10 -10.56 26.57
N THR A 124 -4.87 -10.22 26.91
CA THR A 124 -4.43 -8.83 26.99
C THR A 124 -3.64 -8.53 25.73
N HIS A 125 -4.15 -7.59 24.93
CA HIS A 125 -3.46 -7.09 23.76
C HIS A 125 -2.39 -6.09 24.19
N LEU A 126 -1.18 -6.21 23.62
CA LEU A 126 -0.13 -5.19 23.75
C LEU A 126 -0.48 -3.95 22.91
N MET A 127 -1.14 -4.19 21.78
CA MET A 127 -1.66 -3.16 20.88
C MET A 127 -2.96 -3.67 20.25
N ASN A 128 -3.97 -2.81 20.15
CA ASN A 128 -5.21 -3.07 19.43
C ASN A 128 -5.72 -1.76 18.82
N VAL A 129 -5.47 -1.57 17.54
CA VAL A 129 -5.80 -0.36 16.79
C VAL A 129 -6.67 -0.75 15.60
N CYS A 130 -7.64 0.10 15.29
CA CYS A 130 -8.44 0.00 14.07
C CYS A 130 -8.42 1.38 13.40
N VAL A 131 -7.94 1.44 12.15
CA VAL A 131 -7.86 2.66 11.35
C VAL A 131 -8.85 2.59 10.21
N TYR A 132 -9.70 3.60 10.05
CA TYR A 132 -10.63 3.71 8.92
C TYR A 132 -9.93 4.41 7.75
N LEU A 133 -9.75 3.71 6.62
CA LEU A 133 -8.88 4.17 5.53
C LEU A 133 -9.51 5.25 4.64
N ASP A 134 -10.78 5.58 4.85
CA ASP A 134 -11.53 6.65 4.19
C ASP A 134 -11.59 7.95 4.99
N GLU A 135 -11.09 7.96 6.23
CA GLU A 135 -11.02 9.16 7.08
C GLU A 135 -9.81 10.05 6.72
N GLU A 136 -9.92 11.36 6.97
CA GLU A 136 -8.90 12.35 6.56
C GLU A 136 -7.55 12.15 7.29
N ASP A 137 -7.58 11.59 8.49
CA ASP A 137 -6.44 11.33 9.37
C ASP A 137 -5.91 9.89 9.27
N ALA A 138 -6.46 9.06 8.39
CA ALA A 138 -6.05 7.66 8.20
C ALA A 138 -4.54 7.47 8.05
N LEU A 139 -3.88 8.35 7.28
CA LEU A 139 -2.42 8.28 7.09
C LEU A 139 -1.66 8.51 8.40
N GLN A 140 -2.10 9.46 9.22
CA GLN A 140 -1.48 9.78 10.50
C GLN A 140 -1.69 8.64 11.50
N GLU A 141 -2.90 8.06 11.54
CA GLU A 141 -3.19 6.91 12.40
C GLU A 141 -2.39 5.67 12.00
N LEU A 142 -2.22 5.43 10.70
CA LEU A 142 -1.39 4.35 10.20
C LEU A 142 0.08 4.52 10.56
N LEU A 143 0.64 5.74 10.43
CA LEU A 143 2.01 6.05 10.86
C LEU A 143 2.19 5.82 12.36
N ALA A 144 1.21 6.21 13.17
CA ALA A 144 1.24 5.98 14.61
C ALA A 144 1.19 4.48 14.93
N ALA A 145 0.34 3.71 14.24
CA ALA A 145 0.25 2.27 14.39
C ALA A 145 1.55 1.55 13.98
N GLU A 146 2.16 1.94 12.86
CA GLU A 146 3.45 1.40 12.41
C GLU A 146 4.56 1.71 13.42
N SER A 147 4.62 2.94 13.92
CA SER A 147 5.62 3.37 14.90
C SER A 147 5.49 2.58 16.20
N GLN A 148 4.27 2.47 16.74
CA GLN A 148 3.99 1.68 17.94
C GLN A 148 4.33 0.20 17.75
N LEU A 149 4.01 -0.38 16.59
CA LEU A 149 4.36 -1.76 16.28
C LEU A 149 5.88 -1.96 16.24
N THR A 150 6.61 -1.00 15.66
CA THR A 150 8.07 -1.04 15.57
C THR A 150 8.72 -1.01 16.95
N GLU A 151 8.24 -0.13 17.84
CA GLU A 151 8.72 -0.06 19.23
C GLU A 151 8.49 -1.38 19.98
N LEU A 152 7.28 -1.96 19.89
CA LEU A 152 6.98 -3.26 20.51
C LEU A 152 7.88 -4.38 19.98
N ILE A 153 8.21 -4.37 18.69
CA ILE A 153 9.12 -5.36 18.09
C ILE A 153 10.53 -5.19 18.64
N ILE A 154 11.03 -3.96 18.77
CA ILE A 154 12.36 -3.68 19.31
C ILE A 154 12.45 -4.21 20.75
N GLU A 155 11.49 -3.84 21.61
CA GLU A 155 11.43 -4.29 22.99
C GLU A 155 11.38 -5.83 23.08
N ALA A 156 10.54 -6.46 22.28
CA ALA A 156 10.42 -7.92 22.28
C ALA A 156 11.70 -8.63 21.80
N ARG A 157 12.44 -8.03 20.86
CA ARG A 157 13.75 -8.55 20.41
C ARG A 157 14.83 -8.39 21.47
N GLU A 158 14.91 -7.23 22.11
CA GLU A 158 15.85 -6.99 23.21
C GLU A 158 15.61 -7.98 24.37
N GLU A 159 14.33 -8.24 24.73
CA GLU A 159 14.00 -9.23 25.74
C GLU A 159 14.37 -10.67 25.34
N ALA A 160 14.21 -11.01 24.06
CA ALA A 160 14.56 -12.33 23.55
C ALA A 160 16.08 -12.55 23.55
N GLU A 161 16.86 -11.54 23.18
CA GLU A 161 18.32 -11.57 23.21
C GLU A 161 18.85 -11.67 24.65
N ALA A 162 18.29 -10.87 25.57
CA ALA A 162 18.67 -10.93 26.98
C ALA A 162 18.42 -12.30 27.62
N LYS A 163 17.32 -12.98 27.26
CA LYS A 163 17.05 -14.35 27.72
C LYS A 163 18.04 -15.35 27.14
N ALA A 164 18.39 -15.21 25.86
CA ALA A 164 19.35 -16.11 25.20
C ALA A 164 20.77 -16.01 25.80
N GLU A 165 21.21 -14.81 26.20
CA GLU A 165 22.53 -14.64 26.85
C GLU A 165 22.60 -15.23 28.26
N VAL A 166 21.48 -15.32 28.98
CA VAL A 166 21.42 -15.89 30.34
C VAL A 166 21.39 -17.42 30.32
N GLU A 167 20.92 -18.03 29.23
CA GLU A 167 20.81 -19.49 29.07
C GLU A 167 22.05 -20.15 28.44
N ALA A 168 23.02 -19.38 27.94
CA ALA A 168 24.26 -19.84 27.30
C ALA A 168 25.45 -19.93 28.28
#